data_AF-A0A0F7RXM5-F1
#
_entry.id   AF-A0A0F7RXM5-F1
#
_cell.length_a   1.000
_cell.length_b   1.000
_cell.length_c   1.000
_cell.angle_alpha   90.00
_cell.angle_beta   90.00
_cell.angle_gamma   90.00
#
_symmetry.space_group_name_H-M   'P 1'
#
loop_
_entity.id
_entity.type
_entity.pdbx_description
1 polymer ?
#
loop_
_entity_poly.entity_id
_entity_poly.type
_entity_poly.pdbx_seq_one_letter_code
_entity_poly.pdbx_strand_id
1 'polypeptide(L)'
;MSIDALTQVNAAHTAYCTDNLNGTGPPTYQVTKDCCATTREHASTAFNEASHECQDALGVGNGINLGRFVQCCGNHGKGSHSDG
;
A
#
# COMPACT_ATOMS: atom_id res chain seq x y z
N MET A 1 3.98 -24.14 7.85
CA MET A 1 3.84 -22.77 8.39
C MET A 1 4.59 -21.87 7.43
N SER A 2 3.87 -21.22 6.52
CA SER A 2 4.46 -20.50 5.39
C SER A 2 5.00 -19.14 5.84
N ILE A 3 6.31 -19.06 6.04
CA ILE A 3 7.23 -18.13 5.32
C ILE A 3 6.55 -17.69 4.00
N ASP A 4 6.29 -16.43 3.68
CA ASP A 4 7.15 -15.25 3.77
C ASP A 4 6.30 -13.99 3.91
N ALA A 5 6.15 -13.46 5.12
CA ALA A 5 5.86 -12.05 5.29
C ALA A 5 7.17 -11.31 4.99
N LEU A 6 7.46 -11.12 3.70
CA LEU A 6 8.47 -10.18 3.25
C LEU A 6 8.04 -8.80 3.77
N THR A 7 8.53 -8.44 4.96
CA THR A 7 8.76 -7.06 5.38
C THR A 7 9.82 -6.49 4.44
N GLN A 8 9.46 -6.37 3.18
CA GLN A 8 10.18 -5.58 2.23
C GLN A 8 9.88 -4.14 2.64
N VAL A 9 10.84 -3.54 3.32
CA VAL A 9 11.11 -2.10 3.26
C VAL A 9 11.50 -1.67 1.83
N ASN A 10 11.02 -2.38 0.81
CA ASN A 10 11.08 -1.93 -0.57
C ASN A 10 10.03 -0.86 -0.65
N ALA A 11 10.48 0.36 -0.90
CA ALA A 11 9.53 1.37 -1.24
C ALA A 11 8.92 1.02 -2.60
N ALA A 12 7.64 0.67 -2.52
CA ALA A 12 6.87 0.30 -3.67
C ALA A 12 6.65 1.55 -4.54
N HIS A 13 6.58 1.34 -5.85
CA HIS A 13 6.10 2.37 -6.74
C HIS A 13 4.62 2.61 -6.50
N THR A 14 3.88 1.52 -6.29
CA THR A 14 2.44 1.55 -6.03
C THR A 14 2.03 0.55 -4.96
N ALA A 15 1.04 0.92 -4.13
CA ALA A 15 0.50 0.05 -3.10
C ALA A 15 -0.99 0.31 -2.88
N TYR A 16 -1.77 -0.77 -2.68
CA TYR A 16 -3.18 -0.66 -2.37
C TYR A 16 -3.63 -1.74 -1.38
N CYS A 17 -4.60 -1.41 -0.53
CA CYS A 17 -5.26 -2.39 0.31
C CYS A 17 -6.28 -3.16 -0.52
N THR A 18 -6.39 -4.47 -0.29
CA THR A 18 -7.36 -5.35 -0.96
C THR A 18 -8.46 -5.77 -0.01
N ASP A 19 -9.66 -6.01 -0.54
CA ASP A 19 -10.78 -6.47 0.28
C ASP A 19 -10.50 -7.81 0.98
N ASN A 20 -9.72 -8.70 0.35
CA ASN A 20 -9.33 -9.96 0.97
C ASN A 20 -7.98 -9.83 1.69
N LEU A 21 -7.88 -10.45 2.87
CA LEU A 21 -6.68 -10.49 3.72
C LEU A 21 -5.46 -11.14 3.06
N ASN A 22 -5.65 -11.92 1.99
CA ASN A 22 -4.57 -12.61 1.28
C ASN A 22 -3.87 -11.73 0.22
N GLY A 23 -4.19 -10.44 0.13
CA GLY A 23 -3.62 -9.54 -0.88
C GLY A 23 -4.24 -9.70 -2.28
N THR A 24 -5.40 -10.37 -2.38
CA THR A 24 -6.14 -10.55 -3.65
C THR A 24 -7.49 -9.85 -3.62
N GLY A 25 -8.10 -9.65 -4.79
CA GLY A 25 -9.40 -9.01 -4.91
C GLY A 25 -9.33 -7.50 -5.15
N PRO A 26 -10.47 -6.80 -5.17
CA PRO A 26 -10.53 -5.42 -5.58
C PRO A 26 -9.83 -4.50 -4.57
N PRO A 27 -9.25 -3.37 -5.04
CA PRO A 27 -8.69 -2.36 -4.17
C PRO A 27 -9.77 -1.70 -3.33
N THR A 28 -9.56 -1.65 -2.01
CA THR A 28 -10.45 -0.95 -1.09
C THR A 28 -10.16 0.54 -1.12
N TYR A 29 -10.86 1.27 -2.00
CA TYR A 29 -10.65 2.71 -2.21
C TYR A 29 -10.53 3.53 -0.92
N GLN A 30 -11.49 3.39 0.01
CA GLN A 30 -11.51 4.18 1.26
C GLN A 30 -10.31 3.85 2.16
N VAL A 31 -10.03 2.56 2.36
CA VAL A 31 -8.93 2.12 3.23
C VAL A 31 -7.59 2.46 2.60
N THR A 32 -7.42 2.22 1.30
CA THR A 32 -6.22 2.58 0.57
C THR A 32 -5.96 4.09 0.64
N LYS A 33 -6.98 4.93 0.48
CA LYS A 33 -6.87 6.39 0.56
C LYS A 33 -6.45 6.86 1.95
N ASP A 34 -7.08 6.31 3.00
CA ASP A 34 -6.76 6.62 4.39
C ASP A 34 -5.34 6.15 4.76
N CYS A 35 -5.02 4.89 4.44
CA CYS A 35 -3.70 4.33 4.69
C CYS A 35 -2.62 5.08 3.92
N CYS A 36 -2.85 5.42 2.65
CA CYS A 36 -1.90 6.18 1.85
C CYS A 36 -1.63 7.57 2.46
N ALA A 37 -2.67 8.26 2.95
CA ALA A 37 -2.49 9.54 3.63
C ALA A 37 -1.73 9.39 4.96
N THR A 38 -1.99 8.31 5.70
CA THR A 38 -1.35 8.00 6.98
C THR A 38 0.11 7.57 6.83
N THR A 39 0.44 6.84 5.76
CA THR A 39 1.77 6.29 5.51
C THR A 39 2.59 7.13 4.54
N ARG A 40 2.08 8.31 4.17
CA ARG A 40 2.77 9.27 3.31
C ARG A 40 4.02 9.78 4.01
N GLU A 41 5.18 9.25 3.62
CA GLU A 41 6.47 9.73 4.10
C GLU A 41 6.99 10.91 3.28
N HIS A 42 6.68 10.94 1.98
CA HIS A 42 7.12 11.98 1.06
C HIS A 42 5.93 12.71 0.44
N ALA A 43 6.11 14.01 0.15
CA ALA A 43 5.11 14.82 -0.55
C ALA A 43 4.81 14.31 -1.97
N SER A 44 5.71 13.51 -2.54
CA SER A 44 5.54 12.82 -3.81
C SER A 44 4.60 11.63 -3.74
N THR A 45 4.34 11.09 -2.55
CA THR A 45 3.40 9.99 -2.38
C THR A 45 1.98 10.51 -2.29
N ALA A 46 1.15 10.09 -3.23
CA ALA A 46 -0.24 10.52 -3.33
C ALA A 46 -1.14 9.35 -3.72
N PHE A 47 -2.38 9.38 -3.24
CA PHE A 47 -3.38 8.43 -3.65
C PHE A 47 -3.88 8.79 -5.06
N ASN A 48 -3.74 7.86 -6.00
CA ASN A 48 -4.24 8.00 -7.36
C ASN A 48 -5.72 7.60 -7.39
N GLU A 49 -6.61 8.59 -7.54
CA GLU A 49 -8.06 8.36 -7.59
C GLU A 49 -8.53 7.64 -8.86
N ALA A 50 -7.73 7.59 -9.92
CA ALA A 50 -8.08 6.86 -11.15
C ALA A 50 -7.77 5.36 -11.04
N SER A 51 -6.64 5.01 -10.42
CA SER A 51 -6.19 3.61 -10.27
C SER A 51 -6.51 3.01 -8.89
N HIS A 52 -7.05 3.81 -7.97
CA HIS A 52 -7.42 3.41 -6.61
C HIS A 52 -6.24 2.86 -5.78
N GLU A 53 -5.04 3.37 -6.04
CA GLU A 53 -3.79 2.91 -5.44
C GLU A 53 -2.96 4.11 -4.96
N CYS A 54 -2.19 3.89 -3.90
CA CYS A 54 -1.18 4.82 -3.45
C CYS A 54 -0.01 4.74 -4.44
N GLN A 55 0.42 5.86 -5.01
CA GLN A 55 1.57 5.90 -5.92
C GLN A 55 2.58 6.95 -5.44
N ASP A 56 3.85 6.65 -5.62
CA ASP A 56 4.90 7.66 -5.53
C ASP A 56 5.06 8.37 -6.88
N ALA A 57 4.68 9.63 -6.94
CA ALA A 57 4.74 10.47 -8.14
C ALA A 57 6.17 10.73 -8.63
N LEU A 58 7.18 10.49 -7.80
CA LEU A 58 8.57 10.60 -8.23
C LEU A 58 9.04 9.33 -8.95
N GLY A 59 8.32 8.21 -8.85
CA GLY A 59 8.66 6.97 -9.56
C GLY A 59 10.09 6.50 -9.24
N VAL A 60 10.57 6.79 -8.03
CA VAL A 60 11.94 6.43 -7.59
C VAL A 60 11.93 5.25 -6.62
N GLY A 61 10.78 4.60 -6.42
CA GLY A 61 10.65 3.45 -5.53
C GLY A 61 11.15 3.75 -4.11
N ASN A 62 10.94 4.99 -3.62
CA ASN A 62 11.38 5.45 -2.29
C ASN A 62 10.29 6.24 -1.51
N GLY A 63 9.10 6.40 -2.07
CA GLY A 63 8.05 7.22 -1.45
C GLY A 63 7.10 6.48 -0.49
N ILE A 64 6.76 5.22 -0.79
CA ILE A 64 5.74 4.48 -0.05
C ILE A 64 6.38 3.61 1.03
N ASN A 65 6.07 3.87 2.30
CA ASN A 65 6.43 2.97 3.40
C ASN A 65 5.55 1.72 3.37
N LEU A 66 6.01 0.68 2.68
CA LEU A 66 5.21 -0.52 2.54
C LEU A 66 4.92 -1.21 3.87
N GLY A 67 5.89 -1.22 4.79
CA GLY A 67 5.70 -1.79 6.13
C GLY A 67 4.54 -1.14 6.90
N ARG A 68 4.49 0.19 6.94
CA ARG A 68 3.37 0.91 7.56
C ARG A 68 2.08 0.72 6.78
N PHE A 69 2.15 0.68 5.45
CA PHE A 69 0.96 0.57 4.61
C PHE A 69 0.27 -0.79 4.81
N VAL A 70 1.04 -1.88 4.77
CA VAL A 70 0.57 -3.24 5.09
C VAL A 70 -0.02 -3.31 6.49
N GLN A 71 0.65 -2.69 7.47
CA GLN A 71 0.15 -2.65 8.85
C GLN A 71 -1.17 -1.88 8.97
N CYS A 72 -1.34 -0.79 8.22
CA CYS A 72 -2.59 -0.04 8.16
C CYS A 72 -3.71 -0.89 7.55
N CYS A 73 -3.49 -1.52 6.39
CA CYS A 73 -4.48 -2.43 5.80
C CYS A 73 -4.85 -3.55 6.78
N GLY A 74 -3.86 -4.16 7.45
CA GLY A 74 -4.08 -5.22 8.44
C GLY A 74 -4.90 -4.77 9.65
N ASN A 75 -4.68 -3.55 10.16
CA ASN A 75 -5.51 -2.96 11.22
C ASN A 75 -6.97 -2.79 10.81
N HIS A 76 -7.23 -2.56 9.52
CA HIS A 76 -8.58 -2.52 8.94
C HIS A 76 -9.14 -3.91 8.58
N GLY A 77 -8.41 -4.99 8.86
CA GLY A 77 -8.80 -6.34 8.47
C GLY A 77 -8.76 -6.56 6.95
N LYS A 78 -7.88 -5.85 6.25
CA LYS A 78 -7.68 -5.89 4.80
C LYS A 78 -6.32 -6.47 4.44
N GLY A 79 -6.23 -7.04 3.24
CA GLY A 79 -4.94 -7.42 2.68
C GLY A 79 -4.26 -6.23 2.05
N SER A 80 -3.04 -6.44 1.58
CA SER A 80 -2.23 -5.41 0.93
C SER A 80 -1.58 -6.00 -0.31
N HIS A 81 -1.58 -5.23 -1.39
CA HIS A 81 -0.89 -5.53 -2.63
C HIS A 81 0.04 -4.37 -2.98
N SER A 82 1.17 -4.68 -3.60
CA SER A 82 2.24 -3.72 -3.83
C SER A 82 3.05 -4.12 -5.04
N ASP A 83 3.32 -3.16 -5.91
CA ASP A 83 4.14 -3.35 -7.11
C ASP A 83 5.47 -2.59 -6.94
N GLY A 84 6.57 -3.30 -7.21
CA GLY A 84 7.95 -2.85 -7.00
C GLY A 84 8.68 -2.60 -8.30
#